data_AF-A0AB34YCE7-F1
#
_entry.id   AF-A0AB34YCE7-F1
#
_cell.length_a   1.000
_cell.length_b   1.000
_cell.length_c   1.000
_cell.angle_alpha   90.00
_cell.angle_beta   90.00
_cell.angle_gamma   90.00
#
_symmetry.space_group_name_H-M   'P 1'
#
loop_
_entity.id
_entity.type
_entity.pdbx_description
1 polymer ?
#
loop_
_entity_poly.entity_id
_entity_poly.type
_entity_poly.pdbx_seq_one_letter_code
_entity_poly.pdbx_strand_id
1 'polypeptide(L)' 'MIDSLEALQLARREVDENNRRANRIRLTEEGHRVVSIMQKLLDGVHQKLFREFESTDIDTANTLLRRVISERA' A
#
# COMPACT_ATOMS: atom_id res chain seq x y z
N MET A 1 -10.68 -10.46 -0.74
CA MET A 1 -9.64 -9.58 -1.33
C MET A 1 -8.39 -10.38 -1.68
N ILE A 2 -7.76 -11.08 -0.72
CA ILE A 2 -6.54 -11.85 -0.99
C ILE A 2 -6.77 -12.98 -2.01
N ASP A 3 -7.89 -13.68 -1.92
CA ASP A 3 -8.20 -14.77 -2.86
C ASP A 3 -8.35 -14.25 -4.30
N SER A 4 -8.82 -13.02 -4.48
CA SER A 4 -8.89 -12.36 -5.78
C SER A 4 -7.49 -12.02 -6.33
N LEU A 5 -6.57 -11.60 -5.46
CA LEU A 5 -5.18 -11.34 -5.84
C LEU A 5 -4.42 -12.63 -6.19
N GLU A 6 -4.72 -13.72 -5.49
CA GLU A 6 -4.18 -15.05 -5.83
C GLU A 6 -4.76 -15.59 -7.14
N ALA A 7 -6.07 -15.44 -7.36
CA ALA A 7 -6.72 -15.83 -8.62
C ALA A 7 -6.18 -15.08 -9.84
N LEU A 8 -5.76 -13.82 -9.65
CA LEU A 8 -5.10 -13.00 -10.67
C LEU A 8 -3.58 -13.22 -10.73
N GLN A 9 -3.04 -14.16 -9.96
CA GLN A 9 -1.61 -14.45 -9.86
C GLN A 9 -0.73 -13.25 -9.46
N LEU A 10 -1.29 -12.29 -8.74
CA LEU A 10 -0.60 -11.09 -8.24
C LEU A 10 0.00 -11.31 -6.85
N ALA A 11 -0.55 -12.25 -6.10
CA ALA A 11 -0.04 -12.64 -4.79
C ALA A 11 -0.07 -14.16 -4.61
N ARG A 12 0.68 -14.64 -3.62
CA ARG A 12 0.67 -16.04 -3.18
C ARG A 12 0.80 -16.12 -1.67
N ARG A 13 0.12 -17.10 -1.07
CA ARG A 13 0.35 -17.49 0.33
C ARG A 13 1.59 -18.37 0.44
N GLU A 14 2.49 -18.01 1.34
CA GLU A 14 3.65 -18.80 1.73
C GLU A 14 3.55 -19.17 3.21
N VAL A 15 3.93 -20.40 3.53
CA VAL A 15 4.01 -20.86 4.92
C VAL A 15 5.29 -20.29 5.53
N ASP A 16 5.18 -19.68 6.71
CA ASP A 16 6.36 -19.23 7.46
C ASP A 16 7.13 -20.45 8.01
N GLU A 17 8.42 -20.52 7.68
CA GLU A 17 9.32 -21.62 8.08
C GLU A 17 9.43 -21.74 9.62
N ASN A 18 9.27 -20.64 10.35
CA ASN A 18 9.37 -20.60 11.81
C ASN A 18 8.01 -20.68 12.51
N ASN A 19 6.91 -20.57 11.76
CA ASN A 19 5.56 -20.69 12.28
C ASN A 19 4.59 -21.12 11.19
N ARG A 20 4.36 -22.43 11.06
CA ARG A 20 3.49 -23.00 10.04
C ARG A 20 2.01 -22.57 10.13
N ARG A 21 1.61 -21.86 11.21
CA ARG A 21 0.28 -21.24 11.35
C ARG A 21 0.24 -19.78 10.87
N ALA A 22 1.39 -19.16 10.63
CA ALA A 22 1.50 -17.83 10.06
C ALA A 22 1.57 -17.93 8.53
N ASN A 23 0.44 -17.70 7.87
CA ASN A 23 0.40 -17.57 6.42
C ASN A 23 0.86 -16.16 6.03
N ARG A 24 1.99 -16.06 5.33
CA ARG A 24 2.46 -14.80 4.74
C ARG A 24 1.88 -14.62 3.35
N ILE A 25 1.50 -13.41 2.99
CA ILE A 25 1.12 -13.07 1.62
C ILE A 25 2.32 -12.40 0.98
N ARG A 26 2.81 -12.97 -0.13
CA ARG A 26 3.89 -12.37 -0.93
C ARG A 26 3.37 -11.99 -2.29
N LEU A 27 3.81 -10.86 -2.81
CA LEU A 27 3.58 -10.50 -4.21
C LEU A 27 4.37 -11.44 -5.11
N THR A 28 3.79 -11.76 -6.26
CA THR A 28 4.53 -12.36 -7.37
C THR A 28 5.33 -11.28 -8.11
N GLU A 29 6.16 -11.68 -9.06
CA GLU A 29 6.82 -10.73 -9.96
C GLU A 29 5.81 -9.85 -10.71
N GLU A 30 4.72 -10.45 -11.20
CA GLU A 30 3.63 -9.71 -11.84
C GLU A 30 2.92 -8.79 -10.85
N GLY A 31 2.71 -9.24 -9.60
CA GLY A 31 2.21 -8.39 -8.52
C GLY A 31 3.07 -7.15 -8.30
N HIS A 32 4.39 -7.30 -8.26
CA HIS A 32 5.32 -6.18 -8.15
C HIS A 32 5.25 -5.24 -9.36
N ARG A 33 5.12 -5.78 -10.57
CA ARG A 33 4.95 -4.99 -11.80
C ARG A 33 3.69 -4.14 -11.74
N VAL A 34 2.56 -4.73 -11.33
CA VAL A 34 1.28 -4.03 -11.18
C VAL A 34 1.36 -2.93 -10.13
N VAL A 35 1.98 -3.19 -8.97
CA VAL A 35 2.20 -2.17 -7.93
C VAL A 35 3.03 -1.00 -8.47
N SER A 36 4.07 -1.26 -9.25
CA SER A 36 4.88 -0.18 -9.86
C SER A 36 4.06 0.71 -10.81
N ILE A 37 3.17 0.11 -11.60
CA ILE A 37 2.27 0.85 -12.49
C ILE A 37 1.27 1.67 -11.68
N MET A 38 0.65 1.05 -10.66
CA MET A 38 -0.29 1.72 -9.77
C MET A 38 0.35 2.90 -9.05
N GLN A 39 1.59 2.77 -8.59
CA GLN A 39 2.32 3.86 -7.92
C GLN A 39 2.44 5.07 -8.84
N LYS A 40 2.85 4.89 -10.10
CA LYS A 40 2.96 6.00 -11.08
C LYS A 40 1.61 6.68 -11.35
N LEU A 41 0.52 5.90 -11.42
CA LEU A 41 -0.82 6.44 -11.60
C LEU A 41 -1.25 7.26 -10.38
N LEU A 42 -1.03 6.74 -9.18
CA LEU A 42 -1.34 7.42 -7.92
C LEU A 42 -0.50 8.69 -7.74
N ASP A 43 0.78 8.67 -8.09
CA ASP A 43 1.64 9.85 -8.06
C ASP A 43 1.07 10.97 -8.94
N GLY A 44 0.60 10.63 -10.15
CA GLY A 44 -0.06 11.58 -11.05
C GLY A 44 -1.39 12.12 -10.49
N VAL A 45 -2.16 11.30 -9.78
CA VAL A 45 -3.39 11.73 -9.11
C VAL A 45 -3.07 12.65 -7.93
N HIS A 46 -2.10 12.28 -7.09
CA HIS A 46 -1.66 13.09 -5.95
C HIS A 46 -1.15 14.46 -6.39
N GLN A 47 -0.32 14.51 -7.43
CA GLN A 47 0.17 15.77 -7.99
C GLN A 47 -0.97 16.70 -8.45
N LYS A 48 -2.05 16.15 -9.00
CA LYS A 48 -3.20 16.94 -9.43
C LYS A 48 -4.06 17.40 -8.27
N LEU A 49 -4.36 16.52 -7.32
CA LEU A 49 -5.22 16.82 -6.18
C LEU A 49 -4.59 17.83 -5.23
N PHE A 50 -3.27 17.74 -5.02
CA PHE A 50 -2.56 18.57 -4.06
C PHE A 50 -1.77 19.71 -4.70
N ARG A 51 -2.03 20.02 -5.97
CA ARG A 51 -1.27 21.03 -6.74
C ARG A 51 -1.26 22.42 -6.09
N GLU A 52 -2.33 22.76 -5.39
CA GLU A 52 -2.53 24.09 -4.77
C GLU A 52 -1.98 24.18 -3.34
N PHE A 53 -1.44 23.09 -2.80
CA PHE A 53 -0.90 23.04 -1.44
C PHE A 53 0.62 23.02 -1.48
N GLU A 54 1.24 23.74 -0.54
CA GLU A 54 2.68 23.59 -0.31
C GLU A 54 2.98 22.23 0.31
N SER A 55 4.19 21.71 0.07
CA SER A 55 4.60 20.42 0.65
C SER A 55 4.55 20.42 2.17
N THR A 56 4.86 21.56 2.78
CA THR A 56 4.81 21.81 4.23
C THR A 56 3.40 21.64 4.81
N ASP A 57 2.37 22.08 4.08
CA ASP A 57 0.97 21.94 4.50
C ASP A 57 0.54 20.47 4.45
N ILE A 58 0.92 19.77 3.38
CA ILE A 58 0.65 18.33 3.20
C ILE A 58 1.34 17.52 4.31
N ASP A 59 2.61 17.81 4.61
CA ASP A 59 3.38 17.13 5.66
C ASP A 59 2.77 17.39 7.05
N THR A 60 2.33 18.63 7.30
CA THR A 60 1.63 19.00 8.54
C THR A 60 0.32 18.23 8.68
N ALA A 61 -0.51 18.20 7.63
CA ALA A 61 -1.76 17.46 7.62
C ALA A 61 -1.54 15.95 7.87
N ASN A 62 -0.57 15.36 7.19
CA ASN A 62 -0.20 13.95 7.38
C ASN A 62 0.24 13.66 8.83
N THR A 63 1.01 14.56 9.43
CA THR A 63 1.45 14.43 10.83
C THR A 63 0.27 14.45 11.79
N LEU A 64 -0.67 15.38 11.61
CA LEU A 64 -1.86 15.49 12.45
C LEU A 64 -2.80 14.28 12.26
N LEU A 65 -3.05 13.86 11.02
CA LEU A 65 -3.88 12.69 10.72
C LEU A 65 -3.30 11.41 11.34
N ARG A 66 -1.98 11.23 11.28
CA ARG A 66 -1.31 10.07 11.92
C ARG A 66 -1.51 10.06 13.43
N ARG A 67 -1.42 11.22 14.10
CA ARG A 67 -1.67 11.31 15.55
C ARG A 67 -3.09 10.90 15.90
N VAL A 68 -4.08 11.41 15.17
CA VAL A 68 -5.49 11.05 15.38
C VAL A 68 -5.74 9.55 15.17
N ILE A 69 -5.10 8.95 14.16
CA ILE A 69 -5.25 7.51 13.87
C ILE A 69 -4.54 6.68 14.95
N SER A 70 -3.34 7.08 15.39
CA SER A 70 -2.57 6.33 16.39
C SER A 70 -3.15 6.41 17.80
N GLU A 71 -3.82 7.52 18.15
CA GLU A 71 -4.51 7.65 19.44
C GLU A 71 -5.80 6.81 19.54
N ARG A 72 -6.25 6.24 18.42
CA ARG A 72 -7.46 5.39 18.33
C ARG A 72 -7.17 3.89 18.20
N ALA A 73 -5.90 3.48 18.19
CA ALA A 73 -5.47 2.08 18.11
C ALA A 73 -5.00 1.57 19.47
#